data_AF-A0A2S4PVZ0-F1
#
_entry.id   AF-A0A2S4PVZ0-F1
#
_cell.length_a   1.000
_cell.length_b   1.000
_cell.length_c   1.000
_cell.angle_alpha   90.00
_cell.angle_beta   90.00
_cell.angle_gamma   90.00
#
_symmetry.space_group_name_H-M   'P 1'
#
loop_
_entity.id
_entity.type
_entity.pdbx_description
1 polymer ?
#
loop_
_entity_poly.entity_id
_entity_poly.type
_entity_poly.pdbx_seq_one_letter_code
_entity_poly.pdbx_strand_id
1 'polypeptide(L)'
;MPMKTHWAIHLASPAEKEEKYAELSRKGVLDEVEKLFSAKEIKSINKGGPKKSDKKQIISSDLMRSFQISLAKFSSYSVEKIVQMIIQCEKEVLDNPVVMEFLQKDDMCNIPENISKALAPYSREWTSNSNKEVRELDPSELTREDQIYLQTSFELHHYWKARMRALSLTQTFEAEFDDMSNNLKQIVAVSESLRDSISLINVLGLILDIGNYMNDVNKQASGFKLSSLARLSMVKDAKNESTFADMLERVVRNQYPEWEGFVDDISGVITAQKLSVDQVIQDARKYVLNIKNVQMSLDSGNLSNPKKFHPQDRVCQVVLRAMKDARWKAEQMQLYLENMMLVYDEIMRFFGEDPADENARRDFFAKLATFVEEWKKSKEKNMKLEAIQKRNELSIKRKIASQKLDKSLEKSAPASPVSTGAMDSLLEKLRAAAPETRGQRERRRRARLQNKHQIRIASGQLSENADEVRGVEEDLLKSPISSTGSESRSDTLSPKEGDENVAGRAALLLQGIRGGVDSISDEMESSTRRESVRRPRRRDTMDRDSKIRRRRTENVSSMSDKSEVNPEEDVK
;
A
#
# COMPACT_ATOMS: atom_id res chain seq x y z
N MET A 1 -48.31 14.29 21.94
CA MET A 1 -47.50 14.45 23.18
C MET A 1 -46.04 14.63 22.79
N PRO A 2 -45.20 15.33 23.57
CA PRO A 2 -43.75 15.36 23.30
C PRO A 2 -43.14 13.96 23.48
N MET A 3 -42.26 13.55 22.56
CA MET A 3 -41.61 12.24 22.62
C MET A 3 -40.62 12.18 23.79
N LYS A 4 -40.85 11.28 24.74
CA LYS A 4 -39.88 10.97 25.81
C LYS A 4 -38.74 10.15 25.22
N THR A 5 -37.59 10.78 25.00
CA THR A 5 -36.33 10.08 24.70
C THR A 5 -35.87 9.25 25.91
N HIS A 6 -34.93 8.32 25.72
CA HIS A 6 -34.36 7.51 26.80
C HIS A 6 -33.87 8.34 28.00
N TRP A 7 -33.29 9.52 27.73
CA TRP A 7 -32.85 10.51 28.72
C TRP A 7 -34.00 11.11 29.54
N ALA A 8 -35.20 11.22 28.97
CA ALA A 8 -36.40 11.73 29.64
C ALA A 8 -37.15 10.66 30.47
N ILE A 9 -36.77 9.38 30.35
CA ILE A 9 -37.30 8.27 31.16
C ILE A 9 -36.53 8.18 32.49
N HIS A 10 -35.21 8.41 32.45
CA HIS A 10 -34.35 8.51 33.64
C HIS A 10 -34.03 9.95 34.03
N LEU A 11 -35.05 10.82 34.00
CA LEU A 11 -34.99 12.13 34.65
C LEU A 11 -35.06 11.94 36.17
N ALA A 12 -33.92 11.55 36.75
CA ALA A 12 -33.70 11.54 38.19
C ALA A 12 -34.18 12.86 38.80
N SER A 13 -34.84 12.80 39.96
CA SER A 13 -35.40 13.99 40.61
C SER A 13 -34.30 15.00 40.93
N PRO A 14 -34.63 16.30 41.10
CA PRO A 14 -33.62 17.30 41.49
C PRO A 14 -32.82 16.88 42.72
N ALA A 15 -33.49 16.27 43.71
CA ALA A 15 -32.86 15.72 44.91
C ALA A 15 -31.94 14.52 44.62
N GLU A 16 -32.34 13.56 43.78
CA GLU A 16 -31.46 12.43 43.38
C GLU A 16 -30.23 12.88 42.59
N LYS A 17 -30.34 13.99 41.84
CA LYS A 17 -29.20 14.62 41.14
C LYS A 17 -28.27 15.31 42.11
N GLU A 18 -28.82 16.03 43.08
CA GLU A 18 -28.07 16.70 44.15
C GLU A 18 -27.40 15.68 45.08
N GLU A 19 -28.07 14.58 45.43
CA GLU A 19 -27.50 13.45 46.18
C GLU A 19 -26.34 12.80 45.41
N LYS A 20 -26.49 12.53 44.10
CA LYS A 20 -25.37 12.04 43.28
C LYS A 20 -24.23 13.03 43.16
N TYR A 21 -24.52 14.34 43.08
CA TYR A 21 -23.49 15.37 43.06
C TYR A 21 -22.72 15.42 44.39
N ALA A 22 -23.43 15.38 45.52
CA ALA A 22 -22.85 15.27 46.85
C ALA A 22 -22.08 13.95 47.06
N GLU A 23 -22.54 12.84 46.48
CA GLU A 23 -21.83 11.56 46.52
C GLU A 23 -20.51 11.62 45.73
N LEU A 24 -20.52 12.20 44.53
CA LEU A 24 -19.33 12.39 43.69
C LEU A 24 -18.34 13.38 44.30
N SER A 25 -18.83 14.45 44.95
CA SER A 25 -18.01 15.38 45.74
C SER A 25 -17.38 14.68 46.94
N ARG A 26 -18.17 13.98 47.77
CA ARG A 26 -17.67 13.21 48.94
C ARG A 26 -16.68 12.12 48.56
N LYS A 27 -16.76 11.58 47.34
CA LYS A 27 -15.81 10.61 46.78
C LYS A 27 -14.56 11.26 46.16
N GLY A 28 -14.43 12.59 46.15
CA GLY A 28 -13.31 13.33 45.56
C GLY A 28 -13.27 13.32 44.03
N VAL A 29 -14.29 12.76 43.37
CA VAL A 29 -14.32 12.59 41.90
C VAL A 29 -14.49 13.94 41.21
N LEU A 30 -15.27 14.85 41.79
CA LEU A 30 -15.42 16.20 41.26
C LEU A 30 -14.12 17.00 41.41
N ASP A 31 -13.44 16.88 42.55
CA ASP A 31 -12.16 17.54 42.82
C ASP A 31 -11.05 17.05 41.86
N GLU A 32 -11.04 15.75 41.55
CA GLU A 32 -10.12 15.17 40.56
C GLU A 32 -10.45 15.63 39.13
N VAL A 33 -11.73 15.70 38.77
CA VAL A 33 -12.18 16.27 37.48
C VAL A 33 -11.84 17.77 37.39
N GLU A 34 -12.05 18.55 38.43
CA GLU A 34 -11.67 19.97 38.46
C GLU A 34 -10.15 20.13 38.33
N LYS A 35 -9.36 19.31 39.02
CA LYS A 35 -7.89 19.32 38.93
C LYS A 35 -7.35 18.93 37.55
N LEU A 36 -8.00 17.98 36.87
CA LEU A 36 -7.58 17.49 35.54
C LEU A 36 -8.12 18.35 34.38
N PHE A 37 -9.32 18.90 34.52
CA PHE A 37 -10.06 19.60 33.47
C PHE A 37 -10.38 21.06 33.82
N SER A 38 -9.70 21.66 34.81
CA SER A 38 -9.81 23.10 35.10
C SER A 38 -9.58 23.91 33.83
N ALA A 39 -10.63 24.57 33.35
CA ALA A 39 -10.50 25.55 32.29
C ALA A 39 -9.62 26.69 32.84
N LYS A 40 -8.37 26.77 32.36
CA LYS A 40 -7.49 27.88 32.68
C LYS A 40 -8.10 29.16 32.11
N GLU A 41 -8.83 29.88 32.95
CA GLU A 41 -9.34 31.21 32.62
C GLU A 41 -8.18 32.06 32.09
N ILE A 42 -8.23 32.42 30.81
CA ILE A 42 -7.34 33.41 30.23
C ILE A 42 -7.84 34.77 30.72
N LYS A 43 -7.52 35.08 31.99
CA LYS A 43 -7.74 36.39 32.59
C LYS A 43 -7.11 37.43 31.67
N SER A 44 -7.87 38.48 31.38
CA SER A 44 -7.64 39.35 30.23
C SER A 44 -6.20 39.89 30.19
N ILE A 45 -5.48 39.51 29.14
CA ILE A 45 -4.09 39.92 28.90
C ILE A 45 -4.06 41.40 28.52
N ASN A 46 -4.17 42.29 29.51
CA ASN A 46 -4.10 43.74 29.31
C ASN A 46 -3.59 44.54 30.54
N LYS A 47 -3.17 43.89 31.63
CA LYS A 47 -2.30 44.50 32.66
C LYS A 47 -1.26 43.49 33.14
N GLY A 48 -0.02 43.70 32.73
CA GLY A 48 1.07 42.72 32.88
C GLY A 48 0.94 41.61 31.85
N GLY A 49 1.74 41.68 30.78
CA GLY A 49 1.97 40.50 29.95
C GLY A 49 2.68 39.41 30.76
N PRO A 50 2.75 38.16 30.27
CA PRO A 50 3.67 37.21 30.86
C PRO A 50 5.07 37.85 30.86
N LYS A 51 5.81 37.70 31.95
CA LYS A 51 7.27 37.74 31.82
C LYS A 51 7.60 36.64 30.82
N LYS A 52 8.00 37.01 29.59
CA LYS A 52 8.97 36.19 28.86
C LYS A 52 10.05 35.93 29.88
N SER A 53 10.38 34.68 30.15
CA SER A 53 11.56 34.41 30.97
C SER A 53 12.72 35.14 30.32
N ASP A 54 13.43 35.99 31.07
CA ASP A 54 14.60 36.74 30.56
C ASP A 54 15.77 35.82 30.17
N LYS A 55 15.52 34.51 30.17
CA LYS A 55 16.34 33.44 29.64
C LYS A 55 16.55 33.58 28.13
N LYS A 56 17.81 33.46 27.73
CA LYS A 56 18.31 33.51 26.35
C LYS A 56 18.02 32.19 25.63
N GLN A 57 17.37 32.28 24.47
CA GLN A 57 17.22 31.17 23.53
C GLN A 57 18.39 31.17 22.54
N ILE A 58 19.02 30.02 22.29
CA ILE A 58 20.15 29.89 21.33
C ILE A 58 19.81 28.88 20.21
N ILE A 59 19.21 27.75 20.54
CA ILE A 59 18.70 26.79 19.55
C ILE A 59 17.52 27.35 18.75
N SER A 60 17.30 26.81 17.54
CA SER A 60 16.17 27.22 16.70
C SER A 60 14.82 26.93 17.38
N SER A 61 13.81 27.74 17.10
CA SER A 61 12.47 27.58 17.69
C SER A 61 11.80 26.25 17.32
N ASP A 62 12.19 25.66 16.19
CA ASP A 62 11.70 24.34 15.76
C ASP A 62 12.44 23.18 16.46
N LEU A 63 13.73 23.34 16.77
CA LEU A 63 14.46 22.39 17.63
C LEU A 63 13.96 22.47 19.09
N MET A 64 13.72 23.67 19.61
CA MET A 64 13.09 23.88 20.93
C MET A 64 11.70 23.21 20.99
N ARG A 65 10.86 23.38 19.96
CA ARG A 65 9.57 22.68 19.86
C ARG A 65 9.75 21.15 19.77
N SER A 66 10.76 20.69 19.05
CA SER A 66 11.08 19.25 18.93
C SER A 66 11.51 18.64 20.26
N PHE A 67 12.29 19.36 21.07
CA PHE A 67 12.59 19.01 22.47
C PHE A 67 11.31 18.90 23.30
N GLN A 68 10.43 19.90 23.24
CA GLN A 68 9.19 19.94 24.02
C GLN A 68 8.23 18.80 23.68
N ILE A 69 8.12 18.43 22.40
CA ILE A 69 7.30 17.30 21.95
C ILE A 69 7.95 15.97 22.36
N SER A 70 9.23 15.76 22.03
CA SER A 70 9.89 14.46 22.21
C SER A 70 10.13 14.13 23.69
N LEU A 71 10.46 15.14 24.51
CA LEU A 71 10.63 15.00 25.95
C LEU A 71 9.36 15.33 26.76
N ALA A 72 8.17 15.36 26.14
CA ALA A 72 6.91 15.69 26.82
C ALA A 72 6.64 14.81 28.06
N LYS A 73 6.93 13.50 27.97
CA LYS A 73 6.86 12.54 29.09
C LYS A 73 7.74 12.93 30.29
N PHE A 74 8.83 13.67 30.04
CA PHE A 74 9.81 14.11 31.02
C PHE A 74 9.67 15.61 31.35
N SER A 75 8.56 16.25 30.98
CA SER A 75 8.32 17.68 31.24
C SER A 75 8.28 18.03 32.74
N SER A 76 7.89 17.08 33.59
CA SER A 76 7.82 17.21 35.06
C SER A 76 9.18 17.16 35.76
N TYR A 77 10.21 16.59 35.14
CA TYR A 77 11.55 16.50 35.73
C TYR A 77 12.36 17.80 35.56
N SER A 78 13.31 18.02 36.48
CA SER A 78 14.33 19.06 36.34
C SER A 78 15.27 18.77 35.17
N VAL A 79 15.91 19.82 34.64
CA VAL A 79 16.94 19.69 33.58
C VAL A 79 18.04 18.72 34.00
N GLU A 80 18.57 18.88 35.21
CA GLU A 80 19.63 18.04 35.77
C GLU A 80 19.25 16.56 35.78
N LYS A 81 18.02 16.21 36.20
CA LYS A 81 17.56 14.82 36.21
C LYS A 81 17.40 14.27 34.80
N ILE A 82 16.94 15.04 33.83
CA ILE A 82 16.82 14.59 32.43
C ILE A 82 18.19 14.35 31.81
N VAL A 83 19.12 15.29 32.00
CA VAL A 83 20.51 15.16 31.58
C VAL A 83 21.14 13.92 32.23
N GLN A 84 20.93 13.72 33.55
CA GLN A 84 21.35 12.51 34.25
C GLN A 84 20.75 11.23 33.63
N MET A 85 19.45 11.19 33.33
CA MET A 85 18.79 10.01 32.74
C MET A 85 19.37 9.66 31.37
N ILE A 86 19.61 10.67 30.53
CA ILE A 86 20.20 10.51 29.19
C ILE A 86 21.66 10.02 29.28
N ILE A 87 22.45 10.59 30.19
CA ILE A 87 23.87 10.27 30.39
C ILE A 87 24.05 8.90 31.06
N GLN A 88 23.33 8.62 32.13
CA GLN A 88 23.41 7.34 32.86
C GLN A 88 22.68 6.19 32.15
N CYS A 89 22.09 6.45 30.98
CA CYS A 89 21.37 5.49 30.15
C CYS A 89 20.23 4.80 30.93
N GLU A 90 19.41 5.60 31.64
CA GLU A 90 18.27 5.09 32.39
C GLU A 90 17.20 4.51 31.45
N LYS A 91 16.63 3.35 31.84
CA LYS A 91 15.69 2.58 31.01
C LYS A 91 14.52 3.40 30.47
N GLU A 92 13.95 4.31 31.27
CA GLU A 92 12.83 5.14 30.81
C GLU A 92 13.12 5.96 29.55
N VAL A 93 14.41 6.28 29.30
CA VAL A 93 14.88 6.97 28.10
C VAL A 93 15.21 6.00 26.97
N LEU A 94 15.90 4.88 27.26
CA LEU A 94 16.27 3.87 26.25
C LEU A 94 15.04 3.16 25.67
N ASP A 95 14.12 2.76 26.53
CA ASP A 95 12.89 2.03 26.21
C ASP A 95 11.84 2.93 25.51
N ASN A 96 12.17 4.22 25.26
CA ASN A 96 11.28 5.20 24.63
C ASN A 96 11.74 5.55 23.20
N PRO A 97 11.11 4.97 22.15
CA PRO A 97 11.56 5.14 20.77
C PRO A 97 11.50 6.60 20.28
N VAL A 98 10.53 7.40 20.75
CA VAL A 98 10.39 8.82 20.35
C VAL A 98 11.59 9.65 20.82
N VAL A 99 12.12 9.35 22.01
CA VAL A 99 13.32 10.02 22.54
C VAL A 99 14.58 9.50 21.87
N MET A 100 14.70 8.18 21.68
CA MET A 100 15.85 7.59 20.99
C MET A 100 15.96 8.02 19.52
N GLU A 101 14.84 8.21 18.81
CA GLU A 101 14.82 8.81 17.47
C GLU A 101 15.22 10.29 17.53
N PHE A 102 14.61 11.07 18.42
CA PHE A 102 14.90 12.51 18.55
C PHE A 102 16.38 12.80 18.83
N LEU A 103 16.99 12.09 19.79
CA LEU A 103 18.39 12.26 20.17
C LEU A 103 19.38 11.84 19.05
N GLN A 104 18.90 11.10 18.03
CA GLN A 104 19.66 10.72 16.83
C GLN A 104 19.47 11.67 15.63
N LYS A 105 18.59 12.68 15.71
CA LYS A 105 18.38 13.65 14.62
C LYS A 105 19.65 14.43 14.32
N ASP A 106 19.77 14.90 13.08
CA ASP A 106 21.02 15.50 12.61
C ASP A 106 21.33 16.83 13.34
N ASP A 107 20.31 17.60 13.75
CA ASP A 107 20.43 18.80 14.60
C ASP A 107 21.06 18.50 15.99
N MET A 108 20.88 17.27 16.48
CA MET A 108 21.45 16.77 17.74
C MET A 108 22.86 16.20 17.55
N CYS A 109 23.27 15.94 16.31
CA CYS A 109 24.51 15.23 15.98
C CYS A 109 25.55 16.07 15.24
N ASN A 110 25.13 17.09 14.50
CA ASN A 110 25.96 18.02 13.74
C ASN A 110 25.63 19.44 14.22
N ILE A 111 26.57 20.10 14.88
CA ILE A 111 26.30 21.38 15.56
C ILE A 111 26.72 22.55 14.65
N PRO A 112 25.80 23.45 14.27
CA PRO A 112 26.13 24.63 13.48
C PRO A 112 27.14 25.55 14.17
N GLU A 113 28.08 26.12 13.41
CA GLU A 113 29.18 26.94 13.93
C GLU A 113 28.69 28.18 14.71
N ASN A 114 27.56 28.77 14.29
CA ASN A 114 26.92 29.89 14.98
C ASN A 114 26.33 29.48 16.35
N ILE A 115 25.74 28.29 16.45
CA ILE A 115 25.25 27.73 17.73
C ILE A 115 26.45 27.40 18.62
N SER A 116 27.52 26.85 18.05
CA SER A 116 28.76 26.54 18.78
C SER A 116 29.40 27.77 19.41
N LYS A 117 29.59 28.85 18.64
CA LYS A 117 30.09 30.14 19.16
C LYS A 117 29.19 30.78 20.22
N ALA A 118 27.88 30.53 20.17
CA ALA A 118 26.91 31.06 21.14
C ALA A 118 26.83 30.24 22.44
N LEU A 119 27.07 28.92 22.38
CA LEU A 119 27.04 28.02 23.55
C LEU A 119 28.40 27.87 24.24
N ALA A 120 29.52 28.11 23.56
CA ALA A 120 30.86 27.92 24.11
C ALA A 120 31.08 28.54 25.51
N PRO A 121 30.67 29.80 25.80
CA PRO A 121 30.85 30.41 27.14
C PRO A 121 30.06 29.73 28.26
N TYR A 122 28.98 29.02 27.93
CA TYR A 122 28.16 28.26 28.88
C TYR A 122 28.65 26.82 29.05
N SER A 123 29.56 26.36 28.19
CA SER A 123 30.01 24.97 28.12
C SER A 123 31.19 24.68 29.03
N ARG A 124 31.52 23.39 29.16
CA ARG A 124 32.67 22.89 29.88
C ARG A 124 33.22 21.65 29.18
N GLU A 125 34.54 21.52 29.09
CA GLU A 125 35.13 20.29 28.56
C GLU A 125 35.09 19.17 29.62
N TRP A 126 34.90 17.92 29.19
CA TRP A 126 34.81 16.75 30.07
C TRP A 126 36.02 15.81 29.99
N THR A 127 37.13 16.23 29.37
CA THR A 127 38.36 15.41 29.31
C THR A 127 39.03 15.30 30.68
N SER A 128 39.87 14.28 30.85
CA SER A 128 40.36 13.78 32.15
C SER A 128 41.11 14.76 33.07
N ASN A 129 41.28 16.04 32.70
CA ASN A 129 41.98 17.06 33.50
C ASN A 129 41.16 18.34 33.75
N SER A 130 40.07 18.59 33.00
CA SER A 130 39.23 19.81 33.05
C SER A 130 38.24 19.84 34.22
N ASN A 131 38.36 18.94 35.19
CA ASN A 131 37.36 18.76 36.24
C ASN A 131 37.21 19.96 37.22
N LYS A 132 38.03 21.00 37.03
CA LYS A 132 38.05 22.29 37.74
C LYS A 132 37.66 23.51 36.88
N GLU A 133 37.32 23.31 35.61
CA GLU A 133 36.90 24.43 34.75
C GLU A 133 35.56 25.00 35.21
N VAL A 134 35.55 26.33 35.36
CA VAL A 134 34.39 27.15 35.69
C VAL A 134 33.81 27.66 34.37
N ARG A 135 32.50 27.46 34.16
CA ARG A 135 31.80 28.01 32.98
C ARG A 135 31.89 29.53 33.01
N GLU A 136 32.13 30.17 31.86
CA GLU A 136 32.27 31.63 31.78
C GLU A 136 30.93 32.33 32.06
N LEU A 137 29.82 31.73 31.65
CA LEU A 137 28.44 32.17 31.90
C LEU A 137 27.61 31.05 32.53
N ASP A 138 26.61 31.43 33.34
CA ASP A 138 25.73 30.47 34.03
C ASP A 138 24.67 29.91 33.05
N PRO A 139 24.60 28.57 32.83
CA PRO A 139 23.54 27.97 32.02
C PRO A 139 22.12 28.26 32.54
N SER A 140 21.96 28.68 33.79
CA SER A 140 20.68 29.17 34.34
C SER A 140 20.10 30.35 33.54
N GLU A 141 20.92 31.10 32.80
CA GLU A 141 20.49 32.11 31.83
C GLU A 141 19.79 31.54 30.59
N LEU A 142 19.93 30.24 30.29
CA LEU A 142 19.40 29.65 29.05
C LEU A 142 17.98 29.07 29.22
N THR A 143 17.27 28.82 28.11
CA THR A 143 15.98 28.09 28.16
C THR A 143 16.16 26.66 28.68
N ARG A 144 15.06 26.00 29.08
CA ARG A 144 15.09 24.61 29.58
C ARG A 144 15.67 23.65 28.53
N GLU A 145 15.33 23.89 27.27
CA GLU A 145 15.72 23.11 26.11
C GLU A 145 17.17 23.39 25.71
N ASP A 146 17.60 24.66 25.71
CA ASP A 146 19.01 25.03 25.50
C ASP A 146 19.93 24.40 26.56
N GLN A 147 19.51 24.37 27.84
CA GLN A 147 20.31 23.72 28.90
C GLN A 147 20.46 22.21 28.68
N ILE A 148 19.42 21.52 28.22
CA ILE A 148 19.48 20.09 27.91
C ILE A 148 20.39 19.86 26.68
N TYR A 149 20.25 20.67 25.61
CA TYR A 149 21.10 20.59 24.43
C TYR A 149 22.58 20.83 24.77
N LEU A 150 22.86 21.85 25.59
CA LEU A 150 24.18 22.17 26.10
C LEU A 150 24.81 20.98 26.83
N GLN A 151 24.14 20.45 27.85
CA GLN A 151 24.69 19.38 28.71
C GLN A 151 24.63 17.97 28.09
N THR A 152 24.11 17.83 26.87
CA THR A 152 24.06 16.55 26.14
C THR A 152 24.73 16.66 24.78
N SER A 153 24.02 17.05 23.71
CA SER A 153 24.57 17.15 22.36
C SER A 153 25.83 18.03 22.28
N PHE A 154 25.88 19.18 22.98
CA PHE A 154 27.00 20.11 22.88
C PHE A 154 28.24 19.66 23.66
N GLU A 155 28.13 19.49 24.98
CA GLU A 155 29.26 19.10 25.84
C GLU A 155 29.80 17.68 25.52
N LEU A 156 29.02 16.84 24.83
CA LEU A 156 29.39 15.46 24.44
C LEU A 156 29.57 15.28 22.92
N HIS A 157 29.56 16.36 22.13
CA HIS A 157 29.49 16.34 20.66
C HIS A 157 30.52 15.41 20.00
N HIS A 158 31.74 15.35 20.55
CA HIS A 158 32.87 14.57 20.05
C HIS A 158 32.61 13.06 20.02
N TYR A 159 31.64 12.55 20.80
CA TYR A 159 31.22 11.16 20.74
C TYR A 159 29.70 10.96 20.60
N TRP A 160 28.88 12.00 20.72
CA TRP A 160 27.41 11.93 20.69
C TRP A 160 26.83 11.14 19.50
N LYS A 161 27.26 11.42 18.27
CA LYS A 161 26.76 10.74 17.05
C LYS A 161 27.09 9.24 17.02
N ALA A 162 28.19 8.82 17.67
CA ALA A 162 28.53 7.41 17.84
C ALA A 162 27.79 6.79 19.04
N ARG A 163 27.71 7.52 20.16
CA ARG A 163 27.00 7.16 21.39
C ARG A 163 25.54 6.80 21.10
N MET A 164 24.82 7.68 20.41
CA MET A 164 23.38 7.48 20.16
C MET A 164 23.10 6.36 19.17
N ARG A 165 23.92 6.20 18.12
CA ARG A 165 23.87 5.03 17.22
C ARG A 165 24.07 3.72 17.99
N ALA A 166 25.09 3.68 18.86
CA ALA A 166 25.40 2.50 19.65
C ALA A 166 24.30 2.15 20.66
N LEU A 167 23.70 3.16 21.32
CA LEU A 167 22.56 2.96 22.23
C LEU A 167 21.30 2.51 21.48
N SER A 168 21.00 3.09 20.32
CA SER A 168 19.87 2.67 19.47
C SER A 168 20.00 1.20 19.07
N LEU A 169 21.21 0.78 18.68
CA LEU A 169 21.50 -0.59 18.31
C LEU A 169 21.15 -1.58 19.44
N THR A 170 21.40 -1.23 20.72
CA THR A 170 21.03 -2.12 21.85
C THR A 170 19.54 -2.38 21.99
N GLN A 171 18.68 -1.55 21.39
CA GLN A 171 17.23 -1.70 21.42
C GLN A 171 16.68 -2.41 20.18
N THR A 172 17.26 -2.15 19.00
CA THR A 172 16.66 -2.60 17.73
C THR A 172 17.28 -3.87 17.14
N PHE A 173 18.54 -4.20 17.44
CA PHE A 173 19.27 -5.28 16.76
C PHE A 173 18.62 -6.67 16.87
N GLU A 174 17.83 -6.90 17.92
CA GLU A 174 17.15 -8.16 18.20
C GLU A 174 15.97 -8.37 17.23
N ALA A 175 15.01 -7.44 17.22
CA ALA A 175 13.83 -7.47 16.38
C ALA A 175 14.18 -7.31 14.89
N GLU A 176 15.13 -6.42 14.56
CA GLU A 176 15.66 -6.27 13.20
C GLU A 176 16.18 -7.61 12.64
N PHE A 177 16.86 -8.42 13.46
CA PHE A 177 17.35 -9.73 13.04
C PHE A 177 16.23 -10.75 12.81
N ASP A 178 15.23 -10.77 13.70
CA ASP A 178 14.14 -11.74 13.61
C ASP A 178 13.30 -11.44 12.34
N ASP A 179 12.91 -10.18 12.12
CA ASP A 179 12.18 -9.75 10.91
C ASP A 179 12.96 -10.02 9.62
N MET A 180 14.22 -9.58 9.52
CA MET A 180 15.02 -9.78 8.31
C MET A 180 15.37 -11.26 8.07
N SER A 181 15.71 -12.03 9.12
CA SER A 181 16.05 -13.44 8.93
C SER A 181 14.84 -14.28 8.55
N ASN A 182 13.63 -13.93 9.01
CA ASN A 182 12.39 -14.56 8.57
C ASN A 182 12.12 -14.28 7.08
N ASN A 183 12.28 -13.04 6.63
CA ASN A 183 12.16 -12.70 5.20
C ASN A 183 13.18 -13.45 4.32
N LEU A 184 14.44 -13.56 4.75
CA LEU A 184 15.47 -14.32 4.04
C LEU A 184 15.13 -15.82 3.96
N LYS A 185 14.73 -16.43 5.09
CA LYS A 185 14.33 -17.85 5.16
C LYS A 185 13.09 -18.13 4.31
N GLN A 186 12.13 -17.21 4.25
CA GLN A 186 10.95 -17.34 3.39
C GLN A 186 11.32 -17.37 1.91
N ILE A 187 12.25 -16.52 1.46
CA ILE A 187 12.71 -16.52 0.05
C ILE A 187 13.43 -17.84 -0.28
N VAL A 188 14.29 -18.34 0.62
CA VAL A 188 14.97 -19.65 0.49
C VAL A 188 13.94 -20.77 0.37
N ALA A 189 13.05 -20.92 1.35
CA ALA A 189 12.08 -22.02 1.40
C ALA A 189 11.15 -22.04 0.18
N VAL A 190 10.70 -20.88 -0.31
CA VAL A 190 9.85 -20.80 -1.51
C VAL A 190 10.64 -21.14 -2.78
N SER A 191 11.92 -20.79 -2.84
CA SER A 191 12.81 -21.18 -3.96
C SER A 191 13.11 -22.68 -3.96
N GLU A 192 13.26 -23.29 -2.79
CA GLU A 192 13.43 -24.74 -2.63
C GLU A 192 12.14 -25.49 -3.01
N SER A 193 10.97 -25.07 -2.53
CA SER A 193 9.67 -25.64 -2.95
C SER A 193 9.41 -25.52 -4.47
N LEU A 194 9.90 -24.46 -5.12
CA LEU A 194 9.85 -24.31 -6.58
C LEU A 194 10.81 -25.24 -7.33
N ARG A 195 11.93 -25.63 -6.72
CA ARG A 195 12.93 -26.57 -7.28
C ARG A 195 12.44 -28.02 -7.17
N ASP A 196 11.81 -28.34 -6.05
CA ASP A 196 11.50 -29.73 -5.67
C ASP A 196 10.09 -30.19 -6.13
N SER A 197 9.21 -29.26 -6.54
CA SER A 197 7.89 -29.62 -7.11
C SER A 197 8.01 -30.22 -8.52
N ILE A 198 8.25 -31.53 -8.58
CA ILE A 198 8.19 -32.34 -9.81
C ILE A 198 6.85 -32.13 -10.54
N SER A 199 5.76 -31.98 -9.78
CA SER A 199 4.42 -31.69 -10.28
C SER A 199 4.34 -30.39 -11.08
N LEU A 200 5.00 -29.30 -10.65
CA LEU A 200 5.11 -28.07 -11.44
C LEU A 200 5.84 -28.33 -12.76
N ILE A 201 6.96 -29.04 -12.73
CA ILE A 201 7.78 -29.30 -13.92
C ILE A 201 6.98 -30.09 -14.97
N ASN A 202 6.21 -31.09 -14.55
CA ASN A 202 5.35 -31.87 -15.46
C ASN A 202 4.22 -31.01 -16.06
N VAL A 203 3.61 -30.11 -15.27
CA VAL A 203 2.58 -29.17 -15.78
C VAL A 203 3.18 -28.17 -16.78
N LEU A 204 4.39 -27.67 -16.53
CA LEU A 204 5.11 -26.82 -17.49
C LEU A 204 5.49 -27.57 -18.78
N GLY A 205 5.86 -28.85 -18.67
CA GLY A 205 6.05 -29.76 -19.81
C GLY A 205 4.78 -29.93 -20.64
N LEU A 206 3.64 -30.22 -20.01
CA LEU A 206 2.34 -30.33 -20.69
C LEU A 206 1.93 -29.02 -21.39
N ILE A 207 2.24 -27.87 -20.80
CA ILE A 207 2.03 -26.55 -21.41
C ILE A 207 2.92 -26.37 -22.66
N LEU A 208 4.17 -26.83 -22.62
CA LEU A 208 5.08 -26.82 -23.77
C LEU A 208 4.58 -27.73 -24.89
N ASP A 209 4.22 -28.98 -24.58
CA ASP A 209 3.80 -29.98 -25.57
C ASP A 209 2.50 -29.57 -26.29
N ILE A 210 1.48 -29.15 -25.54
CA ILE A 210 0.22 -28.69 -26.15
C ILE A 210 0.43 -27.34 -26.86
N GLY A 211 1.29 -26.46 -26.34
CA GLY A 211 1.68 -25.22 -27.01
C GLY A 211 2.37 -25.47 -28.35
N ASN A 212 3.28 -26.46 -28.41
CA ASN A 212 3.93 -26.93 -29.62
C ASN A 212 2.93 -27.54 -30.61
N TYR A 213 2.01 -28.37 -30.15
CA TYR A 213 0.93 -28.92 -31.00
C TYR A 213 -0.01 -27.85 -31.59
N MET A 214 -0.26 -26.76 -30.85
CA MET A 214 -1.08 -25.64 -31.33
C MET A 214 -0.33 -24.65 -32.24
N ASN A 215 1.00 -24.71 -32.27
CA ASN A 215 1.86 -23.81 -33.03
C ASN A 215 2.23 -24.39 -34.40
N ASP A 216 2.53 -23.52 -35.37
CA ASP A 216 3.09 -23.94 -36.66
C ASP A 216 4.40 -24.73 -36.47
N VAL A 217 4.76 -25.57 -37.45
CA VAL A 217 6.04 -26.30 -37.47
C VAL A 217 7.25 -25.37 -37.40
N ASN A 218 7.11 -24.13 -37.86
CA ASN A 218 8.15 -23.09 -37.78
C ASN A 218 8.18 -22.33 -36.43
N LYS A 219 7.35 -22.74 -35.45
CA LYS A 219 7.20 -22.11 -34.13
C LYS A 219 7.33 -23.11 -32.97
N GLN A 220 7.86 -24.30 -33.25
CA GLN A 220 8.17 -25.30 -32.23
C GLN A 220 9.28 -24.76 -31.30
N ALA A 221 9.13 -24.99 -30.00
CA ALA A 221 10.06 -24.52 -28.97
C ALA A 221 10.54 -25.65 -28.06
N SER A 222 11.76 -25.53 -27.55
CA SER A 222 12.33 -26.41 -26.52
C SER A 222 12.03 -25.93 -25.08
N GLY A 223 11.36 -24.79 -24.92
CA GLY A 223 11.01 -24.19 -23.64
C GLY A 223 10.40 -22.80 -23.81
N PHE A 224 9.90 -22.20 -22.73
CA PHE A 224 9.32 -20.86 -22.75
C PHE A 224 9.69 -20.06 -21.49
N LYS A 225 9.80 -18.73 -21.60
CA LYS A 225 9.95 -17.83 -20.44
C LYS A 225 8.67 -17.76 -19.61
N LEU A 226 8.79 -17.63 -18.29
CA LEU A 226 7.67 -17.60 -17.32
C LEU A 226 6.61 -16.54 -17.64
N SER A 227 6.99 -15.41 -18.27
CA SER A 227 6.04 -14.40 -18.77
C SER A 227 5.01 -14.93 -19.77
N SER A 228 5.22 -16.13 -20.33
CA SER A 228 4.26 -16.83 -21.19
C SER A 228 3.04 -17.35 -20.43
N LEU A 229 3.16 -17.64 -19.13
CA LEU A 229 2.07 -18.19 -18.32
C LEU A 229 0.87 -17.22 -18.24
N ALA A 230 1.14 -15.91 -18.24
CA ALA A 230 0.11 -14.87 -18.31
C ALA A 230 -0.70 -14.86 -19.62
N ARG A 231 -0.26 -15.58 -20.67
CA ARG A 231 -0.99 -15.69 -21.94
C ARG A 231 -2.00 -16.84 -21.96
N LEU A 232 -1.94 -17.77 -21.00
CA LEU A 232 -2.80 -18.97 -20.98
C LEU A 232 -4.28 -18.64 -20.77
N SER A 233 -4.62 -17.54 -20.08
CA SER A 233 -5.99 -17.05 -19.94
C SER A 233 -6.43 -16.11 -21.08
N MET A 234 -5.50 -15.65 -21.92
CA MET A 234 -5.80 -14.80 -23.09
C MET A 234 -6.27 -15.61 -24.29
N VAL A 235 -5.72 -16.82 -24.48
CA VAL A 235 -6.15 -17.76 -25.53
C VAL A 235 -7.47 -18.42 -25.11
N LYS A 236 -8.42 -18.51 -26.04
CA LYS A 236 -9.77 -19.03 -25.81
C LYS A 236 -10.24 -19.99 -26.90
N ASP A 237 -11.25 -20.79 -26.58
CA ASP A 237 -11.93 -21.65 -27.55
C ASP A 237 -12.71 -20.85 -28.61
N ALA A 238 -13.13 -21.55 -29.67
CA ALA A 238 -13.88 -20.99 -30.79
C ALA A 238 -15.28 -20.45 -30.44
N LYS A 239 -15.74 -20.62 -29.20
CA LYS A 239 -17.01 -20.07 -28.69
C LYS A 239 -16.80 -18.92 -27.70
N ASN A 240 -15.56 -18.62 -27.33
CA ASN A 240 -15.19 -17.67 -26.27
C ASN A 240 -15.78 -18.08 -24.88
N GLU A 241 -16.02 -19.38 -24.66
CA GLU A 241 -16.59 -19.95 -23.42
C GLU A 241 -15.50 -20.32 -22.39
N SER A 242 -14.45 -21.03 -22.83
CA SER A 242 -13.29 -21.46 -22.03
C SER A 242 -11.97 -20.88 -22.53
N THR A 243 -11.01 -20.74 -21.61
CA THR A 243 -9.63 -20.33 -21.88
C THR A 243 -8.72 -21.55 -22.06
N PHE A 244 -7.51 -21.34 -22.57
CA PHE A 244 -6.50 -22.40 -22.64
C PHE A 244 -6.06 -22.86 -21.23
N ALA A 245 -6.00 -21.95 -20.24
CA ALA A 245 -5.81 -22.28 -18.83
C ALA A 245 -6.94 -23.18 -18.28
N ASP A 246 -8.20 -22.90 -18.62
CA ASP A 246 -9.34 -23.76 -18.24
C ASP A 246 -9.21 -25.16 -18.87
N MET A 247 -8.72 -25.25 -20.11
CA MET A 247 -8.49 -26.54 -20.75
C MET A 247 -7.37 -27.33 -20.06
N LEU A 248 -6.26 -26.67 -19.74
CA LEU A 248 -5.09 -27.26 -19.08
C LEU A 248 -5.43 -27.80 -17.68
N GLU A 249 -6.10 -27.01 -16.83
CA GLU A 249 -6.52 -27.45 -15.49
C GLU A 249 -7.37 -28.72 -15.57
N ARG A 250 -8.35 -28.73 -16.48
CA ARG A 250 -9.26 -29.87 -16.66
C ARG A 250 -8.55 -31.09 -17.23
N VAL A 251 -7.52 -30.93 -18.05
CA VAL A 251 -6.69 -32.05 -18.53
C VAL A 251 -5.86 -32.61 -17.38
N VAL A 252 -5.13 -31.77 -16.63
CA VAL A 252 -4.32 -32.21 -15.48
C VAL A 252 -5.19 -32.92 -14.45
N ARG A 253 -6.25 -32.28 -13.93
CA ARG A 253 -7.07 -32.85 -12.85
C ARG A 253 -7.79 -34.17 -13.23
N ASN A 254 -8.13 -34.37 -14.50
CA ASN A 254 -8.83 -35.61 -14.92
C ASN A 254 -7.89 -36.71 -15.45
N GLN A 255 -6.73 -36.37 -16.01
CA GLN A 255 -5.82 -37.32 -16.69
C GLN A 255 -4.50 -37.55 -15.94
N TYR A 256 -4.04 -36.55 -15.17
CA TYR A 256 -2.78 -36.53 -14.41
C TYR A 256 -3.01 -35.97 -12.98
N PRO A 257 -3.95 -36.53 -12.20
CA PRO A 257 -4.34 -36.00 -10.89
C PRO A 257 -3.16 -35.93 -9.90
N GLU A 258 -2.12 -36.75 -10.09
CA GLU A 258 -0.90 -36.72 -9.31
C GLU A 258 -0.08 -35.41 -9.46
N TRP A 259 -0.30 -34.63 -10.52
CA TRP A 259 0.32 -33.30 -10.67
C TRP A 259 -0.53 -32.17 -10.07
N GLU A 260 -1.79 -32.43 -9.67
CA GLU A 260 -2.71 -31.39 -9.16
C GLU A 260 -2.15 -30.67 -7.91
N GLY A 261 -1.31 -31.36 -7.13
CA GLY A 261 -0.68 -30.85 -5.91
C GLY A 261 0.29 -29.67 -6.09
N PHE A 262 0.80 -29.41 -7.31
CA PHE A 262 1.78 -28.32 -7.53
C PHE A 262 1.27 -26.96 -7.01
N VAL A 263 -0.05 -26.76 -7.08
CA VAL A 263 -0.79 -25.57 -6.68
C VAL A 263 -0.62 -25.23 -5.19
N ASP A 264 -0.35 -26.26 -4.38
CA ASP A 264 -0.12 -26.17 -2.94
C ASP A 264 1.39 -26.25 -2.63
N ASP A 265 2.16 -27.10 -3.33
CA ASP A 265 3.64 -27.15 -3.26
C ASP A 265 4.25 -25.74 -3.38
N ILE A 266 3.87 -24.99 -4.41
CA ILE A 266 4.47 -23.69 -4.73
C ILE A 266 3.66 -22.52 -4.15
N SER A 267 2.65 -22.79 -3.31
CA SER A 267 1.71 -21.76 -2.81
C SER A 267 2.36 -20.57 -2.11
N GLY A 268 3.56 -20.76 -1.55
CA GLY A 268 4.38 -19.71 -0.93
C GLY A 268 4.79 -18.56 -1.87
N VAL A 269 4.73 -18.72 -3.20
CA VAL A 269 4.98 -17.58 -4.11
C VAL A 269 3.97 -16.43 -3.90
N ILE A 270 2.75 -16.74 -3.43
CA ILE A 270 1.69 -15.74 -3.19
C ILE A 270 2.02 -14.81 -2.01
N THR A 271 2.82 -15.29 -1.04
CA THR A 271 3.37 -14.46 0.04
C THR A 271 4.71 -13.85 -0.34
N ALA A 272 5.60 -14.61 -1.01
CA ALA A 272 6.92 -14.13 -1.42
C ALA A 272 6.88 -13.00 -2.45
N GLN A 273 5.89 -12.93 -3.35
CA GLN A 273 5.71 -11.81 -4.30
C GLN A 273 5.50 -10.44 -3.62
N LYS A 274 5.23 -10.40 -2.31
CA LYS A 274 5.06 -9.17 -1.54
C LYS A 274 6.40 -8.65 -0.97
N LEU A 275 7.44 -9.46 -1.01
CA LEU A 275 8.78 -9.10 -0.57
C LEU A 275 9.56 -8.50 -1.75
N SER A 276 10.06 -7.28 -1.59
CA SER A 276 11.10 -6.76 -2.48
C SER A 276 12.43 -7.40 -2.10
N VAL A 277 12.85 -8.44 -2.82
CA VAL A 277 14.09 -9.19 -2.56
C VAL A 277 15.30 -8.24 -2.51
N ASP A 278 15.35 -7.28 -3.43
CA ASP A 278 16.36 -6.23 -3.49
C ASP A 278 16.41 -5.36 -2.21
N GLN A 279 15.26 -5.07 -1.61
CA GLN A 279 15.16 -4.31 -0.37
C GLN A 279 15.63 -5.16 0.82
N VAL A 280 15.22 -6.43 0.90
CA VAL A 280 15.67 -7.38 1.93
C VAL A 280 17.20 -7.56 1.88
N ILE A 281 17.79 -7.63 0.69
CA ILE A 281 19.26 -7.66 0.50
C ILE A 281 19.91 -6.37 1.01
N GLN A 282 19.34 -5.20 0.71
CA GLN A 282 19.88 -3.91 1.15
C GLN A 282 19.80 -3.75 2.68
N ASP A 283 18.68 -4.10 3.29
CA ASP A 283 18.48 -3.97 4.74
C ASP A 283 19.35 -4.98 5.52
N ALA A 284 19.47 -6.23 5.06
CA ALA A 284 20.39 -7.20 5.67
C ALA A 284 21.86 -6.75 5.62
N ARG A 285 22.30 -6.16 4.49
CA ARG A 285 23.65 -5.56 4.37
C ARG A 285 23.83 -4.37 5.30
N LYS A 286 22.81 -3.51 5.42
CA LYS A 286 22.78 -2.33 6.30
C LYS A 286 22.82 -2.73 7.78
N TYR A 287 22.14 -3.81 8.17
CA TYR A 287 22.17 -4.40 9.51
C TYR A 287 23.59 -4.82 9.92
N VAL A 288 24.22 -5.68 9.11
CA VAL A 288 25.60 -6.16 9.34
C VAL A 288 26.59 -4.99 9.37
N LEU A 289 26.44 -4.02 8.46
CA LEU A 289 27.26 -2.81 8.41
C LEU A 289 27.06 -1.90 9.64
N ASN A 290 25.84 -1.77 10.16
CA ASN A 290 25.56 -0.96 11.35
C ASN A 290 26.26 -1.54 12.59
N ILE A 291 26.16 -2.86 12.79
CA ILE A 291 26.83 -3.58 13.89
C ILE A 291 28.35 -3.46 13.75
N LYS A 292 28.90 -3.63 12.54
CA LYS A 292 30.33 -3.43 12.27
C LYS A 292 30.78 -1.99 12.55
N ASN A 293 29.99 -0.99 12.18
CA ASN A 293 30.30 0.42 12.44
C ASN A 293 30.26 0.77 13.94
N VAL A 294 29.34 0.19 14.72
CA VAL A 294 29.32 0.36 16.18
C VAL A 294 30.50 -0.37 16.83
N GLN A 295 30.84 -1.58 16.38
CA GLN A 295 32.04 -2.30 16.83
C GLN A 295 33.32 -1.49 16.58
N MET A 296 33.53 -0.99 15.35
CA MET A 296 34.66 -0.11 15.03
C MET A 296 34.66 1.19 15.84
N SER A 297 33.48 1.72 16.20
CA SER A 297 33.37 2.90 17.06
C SER A 297 33.91 2.64 18.48
N LEU A 298 33.74 1.41 18.98
CA LEU A 298 34.22 0.95 20.30
C LEU A 298 35.69 0.52 20.28
N ASP A 299 36.15 -0.13 19.22
CA ASP A 299 37.52 -0.67 19.17
C ASP A 299 38.57 0.41 18.88
N SER A 300 38.29 1.33 17.95
CA SER A 300 39.26 2.33 17.48
C SER A 300 38.66 3.70 17.14
N GLY A 301 37.35 3.90 17.33
CA GLY A 301 36.64 5.15 17.03
C GLY A 301 36.34 5.99 18.26
N ASN A 302 35.32 6.85 18.15
CA ASN A 302 35.00 7.86 19.17
C ASN A 302 34.50 7.28 20.50
N LEU A 303 34.20 5.97 20.58
CA LEU A 303 33.83 5.26 21.82
C LEU A 303 34.97 4.40 22.40
N SER A 304 36.19 4.45 21.82
CA SER A 304 37.33 3.62 22.26
C SER A 304 38.08 4.12 23.50
N ASN A 305 37.88 5.36 23.92
CA ASN A 305 38.61 5.96 25.04
C ASN A 305 37.67 6.54 26.10
N PRO A 306 37.28 5.75 27.11
CA PRO A 306 36.39 6.20 28.19
C PRO A 306 36.88 7.41 29.01
N LYS A 307 38.18 7.76 28.96
CA LYS A 307 38.72 8.97 29.62
C LYS A 307 38.34 10.28 28.92
N LYS A 308 37.59 10.21 27.81
CA LYS A 308 37.03 11.35 27.08
C LYS A 308 35.52 11.54 27.26
N PHE A 309 34.82 10.64 27.97
CA PHE A 309 33.38 10.76 28.19
C PHE A 309 33.07 11.58 29.44
N HIS A 310 31.83 12.04 29.56
CA HIS A 310 31.32 12.57 30.83
C HIS A 310 31.45 11.50 31.94
N PRO A 311 31.98 11.83 33.14
CA PRO A 311 32.32 10.83 34.17
C PRO A 311 31.18 9.92 34.66
N GLN A 312 29.92 10.31 34.45
CA GLN A 312 28.74 9.49 34.79
C GLN A 312 28.16 8.72 33.59
N ASP A 313 28.70 8.87 32.38
CA ASP A 313 28.13 8.24 31.17
C ASP A 313 28.29 6.72 31.21
N ARG A 314 27.19 6.00 30.99
CA ARG A 314 27.15 4.53 31.05
C ARG A 314 27.10 3.87 29.68
N VAL A 315 27.22 4.62 28.58
CA VAL A 315 27.15 4.10 27.20
C VAL A 315 27.93 2.79 27.00
N CYS A 316 29.22 2.75 27.34
CA CYS A 316 30.01 1.53 27.14
C CYS A 316 29.57 0.36 28.03
N GLN A 317 29.05 0.62 29.25
CA GLN A 317 28.56 -0.43 30.14
C GLN A 317 27.26 -1.08 29.62
N VAL A 318 26.43 -0.32 28.91
CA VAL A 318 25.20 -0.80 28.27
C VAL A 318 25.54 -1.49 26.94
N VAL A 319 26.28 -0.80 26.07
CA VAL A 319 26.59 -1.26 24.71
C VAL A 319 27.45 -2.54 24.72
N LEU A 320 28.52 -2.62 25.52
CA LEU A 320 29.40 -3.80 25.51
C LEU A 320 28.70 -5.10 25.96
N ARG A 321 27.58 -5.02 26.68
CA ARG A 321 26.76 -6.19 27.03
C ARG A 321 26.05 -6.74 25.79
N ALA A 322 25.39 -5.87 25.01
CA ALA A 322 24.67 -6.26 23.80
C ALA A 322 25.60 -6.64 22.63
N MET A 323 26.78 -6.01 22.53
CA MET A 323 27.72 -6.22 21.41
C MET A 323 28.33 -7.63 21.32
N LYS A 324 28.17 -8.50 22.33
CA LYS A 324 28.47 -9.93 22.18
C LYS A 324 27.47 -10.57 21.22
N ASP A 325 26.19 -10.45 21.54
CA ASP A 325 25.12 -11.18 20.87
C ASP A 325 24.73 -10.50 19.55
N ALA A 326 24.88 -9.17 19.46
CA ALA A 326 24.73 -8.43 18.20
C ALA A 326 25.77 -8.83 17.14
N ARG A 327 27.04 -9.06 17.51
CA ARG A 327 28.06 -9.56 16.56
C ARG A 327 27.71 -10.95 16.04
N TRP A 328 27.29 -11.86 16.93
CA TRP A 328 26.84 -13.18 16.52
C TRP A 328 25.61 -13.11 15.60
N LYS A 329 24.61 -12.27 15.91
CA LYS A 329 23.47 -12.02 15.01
C LYS A 329 23.90 -11.41 13.66
N ALA A 330 24.92 -10.56 13.61
CA ALA A 330 25.48 -10.08 12.34
C ALA A 330 26.15 -11.19 11.50
N GLU A 331 26.93 -12.07 12.13
CA GLU A 331 27.55 -13.24 11.49
C GLU A 331 26.49 -14.21 10.93
N GLN A 332 25.44 -14.49 11.70
CA GLN A 332 24.31 -15.31 11.24
C GLN A 332 23.51 -14.64 10.11
N MET A 333 23.29 -13.32 10.18
CA MET A 333 22.59 -12.57 9.13
C MET A 333 23.39 -12.58 7.80
N GLN A 334 24.71 -12.46 7.86
CA GLN A 334 25.57 -12.54 6.68
C GLN A 334 25.46 -13.93 6.02
N LEU A 335 25.49 -15.01 6.81
CA LEU A 335 25.33 -16.37 6.30
C LEU A 335 23.95 -16.60 5.65
N TYR A 336 22.86 -16.13 6.30
CA TYR A 336 21.51 -16.23 5.72
C TYR A 336 21.38 -15.43 4.42
N LEU A 337 22.00 -14.24 4.35
CA LEU A 337 21.98 -13.39 3.16
C LEU A 337 22.73 -14.05 1.99
N GLU A 338 23.93 -14.59 2.24
CA GLU A 338 24.73 -15.27 1.21
C GLU A 338 24.01 -16.52 0.68
N ASN A 339 23.44 -17.34 1.56
CA ASN A 339 22.66 -18.51 1.16
C ASN A 339 21.39 -18.12 0.38
N MET A 340 20.66 -17.10 0.83
CA MET A 340 19.46 -16.62 0.12
C MET A 340 19.80 -16.11 -1.28
N MET A 341 20.83 -15.29 -1.42
CA MET A 341 21.27 -14.81 -2.74
C MET A 341 21.66 -15.95 -3.68
N LEU A 342 22.40 -16.96 -3.19
CA LEU A 342 22.79 -18.13 -4.00
C LEU A 342 21.56 -18.92 -4.47
N VAL A 343 20.67 -19.29 -3.54
CA VAL A 343 19.46 -20.08 -3.84
C VAL A 343 18.52 -19.33 -4.78
N TYR A 344 18.41 -18.01 -4.65
CA TYR A 344 17.56 -17.19 -5.51
C TYR A 344 18.13 -17.03 -6.93
N ASP A 345 19.45 -16.79 -7.07
CA ASP A 345 20.14 -16.78 -8.36
C ASP A 345 20.02 -18.14 -9.07
N GLU A 346 20.11 -19.26 -8.34
CA GLU A 346 19.92 -20.60 -8.91
C GLU A 346 18.50 -20.85 -9.41
N ILE A 347 17.45 -20.55 -8.62
CA ILE A 347 16.07 -20.82 -9.05
C ILE A 347 15.64 -19.94 -10.23
N MET A 348 16.13 -18.70 -10.31
CA MET A 348 15.91 -17.84 -11.47
C MET A 348 16.51 -18.44 -12.75
N ARG A 349 17.78 -18.88 -12.69
CA ARG A 349 18.47 -19.52 -13.82
C ARG A 349 17.80 -20.84 -14.24
N PHE A 350 17.32 -21.62 -13.27
CA PHE A 350 16.59 -22.87 -13.51
C PHE A 350 15.31 -22.66 -14.35
N PHE A 351 14.60 -21.55 -14.17
CA PHE A 351 13.45 -21.16 -15.02
C PHE A 351 13.81 -20.24 -16.22
N GLY A 352 15.09 -20.06 -16.54
CA GLY A 352 15.54 -19.27 -17.70
C GLY A 352 15.34 -17.75 -17.59
N GLU A 353 15.27 -17.23 -16.37
CA GLU A 353 15.27 -15.81 -16.05
C GLU A 353 16.69 -15.38 -15.63
N ASP A 354 17.05 -14.11 -15.87
CA ASP A 354 18.41 -13.59 -15.60
C ASP A 354 18.46 -12.87 -14.23
N PRO A 355 19.26 -13.34 -13.25
CA PRO A 355 19.40 -12.66 -11.96
C PRO A 355 20.03 -11.26 -12.03
N ALA A 356 20.70 -10.94 -13.14
CA ALA A 356 21.30 -9.63 -13.37
C ALA A 356 20.30 -8.56 -13.84
N ASP A 357 19.15 -8.95 -14.43
CA ASP A 357 18.07 -8.01 -14.74
C ASP A 357 17.21 -7.75 -13.49
N GLU A 358 17.29 -6.53 -12.97
CA GLU A 358 16.50 -6.06 -11.82
C GLU A 358 14.98 -6.24 -12.01
N ASN A 359 14.48 -6.21 -13.25
CA ASN A 359 13.06 -6.45 -13.55
C ASN A 359 12.73 -7.94 -13.49
N ALA A 360 13.53 -8.80 -14.12
CA ALA A 360 13.39 -10.24 -13.99
C ALA A 360 13.45 -10.68 -12.53
N ARG A 361 14.39 -10.13 -11.74
CA ARG A 361 14.62 -10.42 -10.32
C ARG A 361 13.46 -9.97 -9.41
N ARG A 362 12.95 -8.75 -9.62
CA ARG A 362 11.78 -8.21 -8.90
C ARG A 362 10.49 -8.96 -9.23
N ASP A 363 10.25 -9.24 -10.51
CA ASP A 363 8.95 -9.75 -10.97
C ASP A 363 8.87 -11.29 -10.98
N PHE A 364 9.94 -12.00 -10.60
CA PHE A 364 10.05 -13.47 -10.65
C PHE A 364 8.91 -14.19 -9.91
N PHE A 365 8.78 -13.98 -8.59
CA PHE A 365 7.70 -14.61 -7.81
C PHE A 365 6.32 -14.14 -8.24
N ALA A 366 6.16 -12.90 -8.71
CA ALA A 366 4.88 -12.35 -9.17
C ALA A 366 4.37 -13.05 -10.44
N LYS A 367 5.26 -13.43 -11.39
CA LYS A 367 4.91 -14.25 -12.57
C LYS A 367 4.29 -15.59 -12.15
N LEU A 368 4.91 -16.25 -11.16
CA LEU A 368 4.48 -17.56 -10.65
C LEU A 368 3.21 -17.45 -9.80
N ALA A 369 3.09 -16.44 -8.94
CA ALA A 369 1.88 -16.20 -8.15
C ALA A 369 0.67 -15.90 -9.02
N THR A 370 0.84 -15.10 -10.09
CA THR A 370 -0.21 -14.85 -11.08
C THR A 370 -0.69 -16.15 -11.72
N PHE A 371 0.22 -17.07 -12.05
CA PHE A 371 -0.11 -18.38 -12.60
C PHE A 371 -0.88 -19.26 -11.60
N VAL A 372 -0.45 -19.34 -10.33
CA VAL A 372 -1.14 -20.11 -9.27
C VAL A 372 -2.54 -19.54 -9.01
N GLU A 373 -2.69 -18.22 -8.94
CA GLU A 373 -3.98 -17.57 -8.74
C GLU A 373 -4.93 -17.80 -9.92
N GLU A 374 -4.44 -17.70 -11.16
CA GLU A 374 -5.26 -17.97 -12.35
C GLU A 374 -5.65 -19.45 -12.46
N TRP A 375 -4.74 -20.38 -12.14
CA TRP A 375 -5.05 -21.81 -12.07
C TRP A 375 -6.14 -22.13 -11.05
N LYS A 376 -6.10 -21.50 -9.86
CA LYS A 376 -7.15 -21.61 -8.84
C LYS A 376 -8.51 -21.10 -9.35
N LYS A 377 -8.54 -20.02 -10.15
CA LYS A 377 -9.77 -19.51 -10.80
C LYS A 377 -10.30 -20.47 -11.87
N SER A 378 -9.43 -21.02 -12.73
CA SER A 378 -9.80 -22.01 -13.75
C SER A 378 -10.36 -23.29 -13.12
N LYS A 379 -9.74 -23.81 -12.06
CA LYS A 379 -10.27 -24.95 -11.27
C LYS A 379 -11.66 -24.66 -10.71
N GLU A 380 -11.85 -23.50 -10.08
CA GLU A 380 -13.16 -23.13 -9.52
C GLU A 380 -14.23 -22.99 -10.63
N LYS A 381 -13.88 -22.39 -11.77
CA LYS A 381 -14.76 -22.28 -12.96
C LYS A 381 -15.14 -23.66 -13.51
N ASN A 382 -14.17 -24.54 -13.70
CA ASN A 382 -14.39 -25.88 -14.26
C ASN A 382 -15.24 -26.74 -13.31
N MET A 383 -14.94 -26.75 -12.01
CA MET A 383 -15.75 -27.45 -11.01
C MET A 383 -17.21 -26.95 -11.00
N LYS A 384 -17.45 -25.63 -11.12
CA LYS A 384 -18.80 -25.06 -11.26
C LYS A 384 -19.50 -25.54 -12.52
N LEU A 385 -18.81 -25.53 -13.67
CA LEU A 385 -19.36 -25.98 -14.96
C LEU A 385 -19.69 -27.48 -14.94
N GLU A 386 -18.78 -28.33 -14.47
CA GLU A 386 -18.98 -29.78 -14.35
C GLU A 386 -20.12 -30.13 -13.37
N ALA A 387 -20.23 -29.41 -12.25
CA ALA A 387 -21.34 -29.57 -11.31
C ALA A 387 -22.70 -29.18 -11.94
N ILE A 388 -22.75 -28.11 -12.73
CA ILE A 388 -23.94 -27.70 -13.48
C ILE A 388 -24.30 -28.73 -14.57
N GLN A 389 -23.32 -29.21 -15.33
CA GLN A 389 -23.52 -30.24 -16.36
C GLN A 389 -24.06 -31.54 -15.73
N LYS A 390 -23.43 -32.03 -14.65
CA LYS A 390 -23.87 -33.21 -13.90
C LYS A 390 -25.29 -33.05 -13.33
N ARG A 391 -25.63 -31.87 -12.80
CA ARG A 391 -27.00 -31.55 -12.34
C ARG A 391 -28.01 -31.54 -13.49
N ASN A 392 -27.65 -30.96 -14.63
CA ASN A 392 -28.51 -30.89 -15.81
C ASN A 392 -28.75 -32.29 -16.40
N GLU A 393 -27.69 -33.09 -16.58
CA GLU A 393 -27.79 -34.50 -16.96
C GLU A 393 -28.70 -35.30 -16.04
N LEU A 394 -28.53 -35.21 -14.72
CA LEU A 394 -29.38 -35.92 -13.76
C LEU A 394 -30.85 -35.46 -13.88
N SER A 395 -31.10 -34.18 -14.14
CA SER A 395 -32.46 -33.67 -14.39
C SER A 395 -33.07 -34.21 -15.69
N ILE A 396 -32.27 -34.35 -16.76
CA ILE A 396 -32.69 -34.89 -18.05
C ILE A 396 -32.94 -36.39 -17.94
N LYS A 397 -32.02 -37.14 -17.31
CA LYS A 397 -32.14 -38.58 -17.02
C LYS A 397 -33.41 -38.87 -16.19
N ARG A 398 -33.73 -38.04 -15.18
CA ARG A 398 -34.99 -38.12 -14.42
C ARG A 398 -36.24 -37.82 -15.26
N LYS A 399 -36.22 -36.78 -16.10
CA LYS A 399 -37.35 -36.46 -17.02
C LYS A 399 -37.61 -37.58 -18.02
N ILE A 400 -36.56 -38.14 -18.62
CA ILE A 400 -36.65 -39.28 -19.55
C ILE A 400 -37.15 -40.54 -18.82
N ALA A 401 -36.73 -40.78 -17.58
CA ALA A 401 -37.24 -41.89 -16.77
C ALA A 401 -38.74 -41.74 -16.48
N SER A 402 -39.21 -40.55 -16.06
CA SER A 402 -40.65 -40.27 -15.89
C SER A 402 -41.42 -40.54 -17.18
N GLN A 403 -41.03 -39.90 -18.30
CA GLN A 403 -41.71 -40.05 -19.58
C GLN A 403 -41.71 -41.48 -20.13
N LYS A 404 -40.75 -42.33 -19.72
CA LYS A 404 -40.77 -43.78 -20.00
C LYS A 404 -41.73 -44.54 -19.10
N LEU A 405 -41.86 -44.16 -17.84
CA LEU A 405 -42.84 -44.72 -16.89
C LEU A 405 -44.27 -44.38 -17.33
N ASP A 406 -44.52 -43.11 -17.63
CA ASP A 406 -45.80 -42.57 -18.09
C ASP A 406 -46.28 -43.31 -19.37
N LYS A 407 -45.38 -43.43 -20.37
CA LYS A 407 -45.64 -44.20 -21.61
C LYS A 407 -45.73 -45.73 -21.41
N SER A 408 -45.24 -46.26 -20.30
CA SER A 408 -45.42 -47.66 -19.94
C SER A 408 -46.82 -47.90 -19.35
N LEU A 409 -47.31 -46.95 -18.54
CA LEU A 409 -48.65 -47.00 -17.97
C LEU A 409 -49.72 -46.87 -19.06
N GLU A 410 -49.57 -45.92 -19.99
CA GLU A 410 -50.46 -45.77 -21.16
C GLU A 410 -50.54 -47.05 -22.02
N LYS A 411 -49.43 -47.79 -22.16
CA LYS A 411 -49.38 -49.05 -22.95
C LYS A 411 -49.88 -50.30 -22.22
N SER A 412 -50.16 -50.21 -20.93
CA SER A 412 -50.68 -51.33 -20.12
C SER A 412 -52.20 -51.30 -19.92
N ALA A 413 -52.89 -50.26 -20.41
CA ALA A 413 -54.35 -50.18 -20.37
C ALA A 413 -54.99 -51.08 -21.45
N PRO A 414 -55.84 -52.07 -21.08
CA PRO A 414 -56.58 -52.86 -22.06
C PRO A 414 -57.70 -52.04 -22.70
N ALA A 415 -57.96 -52.28 -23.99
CA ALA A 415 -59.00 -51.57 -24.74
C ALA A 415 -60.42 -52.07 -24.37
N SER A 416 -61.06 -51.43 -23.38
CA SER A 416 -62.50 -51.54 -23.13
C SER A 416 -63.27 -50.42 -23.83
N PRO A 417 -64.40 -50.70 -24.50
CA PRO A 417 -65.24 -49.66 -25.09
C PRO A 417 -66.08 -48.90 -24.03
N VAL A 418 -66.63 -47.76 -24.44
CA VAL A 418 -67.65 -46.94 -23.76
C VAL A 418 -67.17 -46.03 -22.60
N SER A 419 -67.14 -44.72 -22.89
CA SER A 419 -67.40 -43.60 -21.96
C SER A 419 -66.46 -43.31 -20.77
N THR A 420 -65.22 -42.87 -21.07
CA THR A 420 -64.43 -42.01 -20.15
C THR A 420 -64.14 -40.63 -20.76
N GLY A 421 -63.71 -40.56 -22.03
CA GLY A 421 -63.38 -39.31 -22.73
C GLY A 421 -64.54 -38.30 -22.88
N ALA A 422 -65.77 -38.68 -22.59
CA ALA A 422 -66.90 -37.74 -22.50
C ALA A 422 -66.73 -36.72 -21.36
N MET A 423 -66.13 -37.13 -20.23
CA MET A 423 -65.91 -36.26 -19.08
C MET A 423 -64.76 -35.27 -19.33
N ASP A 424 -63.66 -35.71 -19.92
CA ASP A 424 -62.56 -34.81 -20.32
C ASP A 424 -62.98 -33.87 -21.46
N SER A 425 -63.73 -34.34 -22.47
CA SER A 425 -64.27 -33.43 -23.50
C SER A 425 -65.27 -32.43 -22.91
N LEU A 426 -66.00 -32.78 -21.84
CA LEU A 426 -66.83 -31.84 -21.08
C LEU A 426 -65.98 -30.86 -20.25
N LEU A 427 -64.92 -31.31 -19.59
CA LEU A 427 -64.01 -30.44 -18.81
C LEU A 427 -63.23 -29.48 -19.72
N GLU A 428 -62.76 -29.93 -20.88
CA GLU A 428 -62.11 -29.10 -21.88
C GLU A 428 -63.10 -28.11 -22.52
N LYS A 429 -64.34 -28.53 -22.82
CA LYS A 429 -65.40 -27.61 -23.26
C LYS A 429 -65.83 -26.64 -22.15
N LEU A 430 -65.84 -27.03 -20.88
CA LEU A 430 -66.06 -26.13 -19.74
C LEU A 430 -64.88 -25.16 -19.56
N ARG A 431 -63.65 -25.56 -19.90
CA ARG A 431 -62.46 -24.71 -19.90
C ARG A 431 -62.46 -23.72 -21.08
N ALA A 432 -62.98 -24.12 -22.23
CA ALA A 432 -63.17 -23.28 -23.41
C ALA A 432 -64.42 -22.36 -23.32
N ALA A 433 -65.47 -22.79 -22.61
CA ALA A 433 -66.67 -22.01 -22.32
C ALA A 433 -66.61 -21.25 -20.98
N ALA A 434 -65.49 -21.33 -20.25
CA ALA A 434 -65.25 -20.51 -19.07
C ALA A 434 -65.28 -19.03 -19.48
N PRO A 435 -66.11 -18.18 -18.84
CA PRO A 435 -66.46 -16.88 -19.41
C PRO A 435 -65.24 -15.94 -19.53
N GLU A 436 -65.16 -15.29 -20.69
CA GLU A 436 -64.18 -14.27 -21.11
C GLU A 436 -64.01 -13.08 -20.13
N THR A 437 -64.81 -12.99 -19.07
CA THR A 437 -64.82 -11.86 -18.11
C THR A 437 -63.49 -11.66 -17.39
N ARG A 438 -62.75 -12.74 -17.06
CA ARG A 438 -61.39 -12.62 -16.49
C ARG A 438 -60.39 -12.15 -17.55
N GLY A 439 -60.48 -12.70 -18.77
CA GLY A 439 -59.69 -12.30 -19.93
C GLY A 439 -59.88 -10.82 -20.25
N GLN A 440 -61.11 -10.34 -20.42
CA GLN A 440 -61.42 -8.94 -20.69
C GLN A 440 -61.02 -8.00 -19.55
N ARG A 441 -61.18 -8.39 -18.28
CA ARG A 441 -60.75 -7.56 -17.15
C ARG A 441 -59.23 -7.38 -17.13
N GLU A 442 -58.48 -8.43 -17.43
CA GLU A 442 -57.02 -8.36 -17.49
C GLU A 442 -56.50 -7.70 -18.78
N ARG A 443 -57.14 -7.95 -19.93
CA ARG A 443 -56.83 -7.31 -21.23
C ARG A 443 -57.14 -5.81 -21.17
N ARG A 444 -58.25 -5.38 -20.54
CA ARG A 444 -58.53 -3.97 -20.23
C ARG A 444 -57.52 -3.37 -19.23
N ARG A 445 -57.01 -4.14 -18.26
CA ARG A 445 -55.97 -3.68 -17.32
C ARG A 445 -54.61 -3.49 -18.02
N ARG A 446 -54.19 -4.45 -18.86
CA ARG A 446 -52.97 -4.36 -19.69
C ARG A 446 -53.08 -3.23 -20.72
N ALA A 447 -54.22 -3.09 -21.41
CA ALA A 447 -54.46 -2.00 -22.35
C ALA A 447 -54.45 -0.62 -21.66
N ARG A 448 -55.00 -0.48 -20.45
CA ARG A 448 -54.91 0.77 -19.66
C ARG A 448 -53.49 1.08 -19.18
N LEU A 449 -52.70 0.06 -18.84
CA LEU A 449 -51.29 0.23 -18.47
C LEU A 449 -50.43 0.60 -19.69
N GLN A 450 -50.64 -0.07 -20.83
CA GLN A 450 -49.99 0.27 -22.09
C GLN A 450 -50.38 1.68 -22.55
N ASN A 451 -51.65 2.09 -22.51
CA ASN A 451 -52.02 3.47 -22.81
C ASN A 451 -51.37 4.47 -21.84
N LYS A 452 -51.32 4.19 -20.53
CA LYS A 452 -50.66 5.09 -19.55
C LYS A 452 -49.14 5.16 -19.75
N HIS A 453 -48.51 4.11 -20.29
CA HIS A 453 -47.09 4.09 -20.67
C HIS A 453 -46.86 4.81 -22.01
N GLN A 454 -47.72 4.58 -23.01
CA GLN A 454 -47.70 5.24 -24.31
C GLN A 454 -47.90 6.75 -24.18
N ILE A 455 -48.84 7.18 -23.33
CA ILE A 455 -49.06 8.59 -23.00
C ILE A 455 -47.84 9.18 -22.29
N ARG A 456 -47.22 8.47 -21.33
CA ARG A 456 -46.00 8.92 -20.64
C ARG A 456 -44.81 9.07 -21.59
N ILE A 457 -44.67 8.17 -22.57
CA ILE A 457 -43.64 8.24 -23.63
C ILE A 457 -43.95 9.39 -24.60
N ALA A 458 -45.20 9.56 -25.01
CA ALA A 458 -45.64 10.65 -25.89
C ALA A 458 -45.63 12.03 -25.21
N SER A 459 -45.67 12.11 -23.88
CA SER A 459 -45.65 13.35 -23.10
C SER A 459 -44.29 13.69 -22.48
N GLY A 460 -43.22 12.97 -22.83
CA GLY A 460 -41.83 13.33 -22.51
C GLY A 460 -41.46 13.41 -21.02
N GLN A 461 -42.25 12.82 -20.11
CA GLN A 461 -42.00 12.95 -18.66
C GLN A 461 -41.03 11.89 -18.15
N LEU A 462 -39.78 12.31 -17.95
CA LEU A 462 -38.81 11.66 -17.07
C LEU A 462 -39.23 11.84 -15.59
N SER A 463 -38.88 10.87 -14.75
CA SER A 463 -38.88 11.00 -13.29
C SER A 463 -37.87 10.02 -12.72
N GLU A 464 -36.83 10.54 -12.09
CA GLU A 464 -35.93 9.75 -11.26
C GLU A 464 -36.51 9.58 -9.85
N ASN A 465 -36.15 8.46 -9.21
CA ASN A 465 -36.00 8.29 -7.76
C ASN A 465 -37.04 8.93 -6.81
N ALA A 466 -38.08 8.16 -6.44
CA ALA A 466 -38.37 7.83 -5.05
C ALA A 466 -39.49 6.78 -4.92
N ASP A 467 -39.40 5.92 -3.89
CA ASP A 467 -40.50 5.70 -2.94
C ASP A 467 -39.96 4.82 -1.78
N GLU A 468 -39.43 5.45 -0.74
CA GLU A 468 -39.51 4.84 0.60
C GLU A 468 -40.93 5.06 1.13
N VAL A 469 -41.58 3.94 1.48
CA VAL A 469 -42.59 3.76 2.54
C VAL A 469 -43.76 4.76 2.65
N ARG A 470 -44.99 4.23 2.62
CA ARG A 470 -46.22 4.97 2.96
C ARG A 470 -46.70 4.73 4.39
N GLY A 471 -47.11 5.82 5.06
CA GLY A 471 -48.01 5.82 6.23
C GLY A 471 -47.30 5.94 7.58
N VAL A 472 -47.84 6.65 8.59
CA VAL A 472 -49.19 7.25 8.74
C VAL A 472 -49.11 8.52 9.64
N GLU A 473 -49.93 9.55 9.34
CA GLU A 473 -50.30 10.76 10.16
C GLU A 473 -49.17 11.72 10.64
N GLU A 474 -49.34 13.03 10.87
CA GLU A 474 -50.23 14.16 10.43
C GLU A 474 -49.59 15.48 11.03
N ASP A 475 -49.79 16.73 10.60
CA ASP A 475 -50.07 17.40 9.30
C ASP A 475 -49.82 18.94 9.48
N LEU A 476 -50.17 19.76 8.48
CA LEU A 476 -50.46 21.21 8.46
C LEU A 476 -49.32 22.24 8.29
N LEU A 477 -49.42 22.94 7.14
CA LEU A 477 -49.24 24.39 6.88
C LEU A 477 -47.86 25.00 6.45
N LYS A 478 -47.74 25.16 5.12
CA LYS A 478 -47.36 26.39 4.34
C LYS A 478 -45.97 27.07 4.52
N SER A 479 -45.15 26.94 3.46
CA SER A 479 -44.60 27.95 2.49
C SER A 479 -44.30 29.42 2.91
N PRO A 480 -43.45 30.23 2.19
CA PRO A 480 -42.86 30.03 0.83
C PRO A 480 -41.39 30.58 0.60
N ILE A 481 -40.95 30.67 -0.68
CA ILE A 481 -39.79 31.47 -1.26
C ILE A 481 -38.36 30.91 -1.00
N SER A 482 -37.36 30.83 -1.92
CA SER A 482 -37.19 30.84 -3.41
C SER A 482 -35.74 30.34 -3.75
N SER A 483 -35.03 30.42 -4.91
CA SER A 483 -35.19 30.98 -6.29
C SER A 483 -34.03 30.53 -7.25
N THR A 484 -34.30 30.43 -8.57
CA THR A 484 -33.42 30.69 -9.77
C THR A 484 -32.11 29.91 -10.10
N GLY A 485 -31.96 29.51 -11.39
CA GLY A 485 -30.70 29.22 -12.13
C GLY A 485 -30.62 27.80 -12.77
N SER A 486 -30.80 27.55 -14.09
CA SER A 486 -29.90 27.80 -15.28
C SER A 486 -28.73 26.79 -15.40
N GLU A 487 -28.40 26.14 -16.54
CA GLU A 487 -28.97 26.12 -17.91
C GLU A 487 -28.37 24.99 -18.82
N SER A 488 -29.19 24.30 -19.66
CA SER A 488 -28.83 23.76 -21.02
C SER A 488 -27.73 22.65 -21.20
N ARG A 489 -27.64 21.81 -22.26
CA ARG A 489 -28.49 21.54 -23.45
C ARG A 489 -28.12 20.21 -24.21
N SER A 490 -29.14 19.55 -24.81
CA SER A 490 -29.19 18.80 -26.11
C SER A 490 -28.13 17.74 -26.49
N ASP A 491 -28.48 16.46 -26.75
CA ASP A 491 -29.11 15.83 -27.96
C ASP A 491 -28.11 15.63 -29.14
N THR A 492 -28.13 14.60 -30.01
CA THR A 492 -28.84 13.29 -30.20
C THR A 492 -27.93 12.39 -31.11
N LEU A 493 -28.23 11.24 -31.76
CA LEU A 493 -29.44 10.44 -32.09
C LEU A 493 -29.04 8.93 -32.32
N SER A 494 -29.69 8.20 -33.24
CA SER A 494 -29.46 6.79 -33.70
C SER A 494 -30.16 6.64 -35.10
N PRO A 495 -30.48 5.46 -35.71
CA PRO A 495 -30.18 4.02 -35.42
C PRO A 495 -29.88 3.10 -36.66
N LYS A 496 -29.61 1.79 -36.40
CA LYS A 496 -29.99 0.60 -37.25
C LYS A 496 -29.36 0.41 -38.66
N GLU A 497 -29.22 -0.78 -39.27
CA GLU A 497 -29.29 -2.21 -38.86
C GLU A 497 -28.63 -3.10 -39.97
N GLY A 498 -28.23 -4.35 -39.70
CA GLY A 498 -27.91 -5.37 -40.73
C GLY A 498 -26.57 -6.11 -40.59
N ASP A 499 -26.60 -7.44 -40.70
CA ASP A 499 -25.43 -8.34 -40.68
C ASP A 499 -24.81 -8.55 -42.08
N GLU A 500 -23.47 -8.69 -42.15
CA GLU A 500 -22.78 -9.85 -42.74
C GLU A 500 -21.22 -9.68 -42.71
N ASN A 501 -20.48 -10.73 -43.08
CA ASN A 501 -19.03 -10.72 -43.41
C ASN A 501 -18.00 -10.51 -42.26
N VAL A 502 -18.03 -11.38 -41.24
CA VAL A 502 -16.92 -11.49 -40.27
C VAL A 502 -15.62 -12.04 -40.90
N ALA A 503 -15.71 -12.94 -41.88
CA ALA A 503 -14.56 -13.63 -42.48
C ALA A 503 -13.58 -12.69 -43.21
N GLY A 504 -14.09 -11.67 -43.92
CA GLY A 504 -13.24 -10.73 -44.67
C GLY A 504 -12.34 -9.85 -43.79
N ARG A 505 -12.72 -9.63 -42.52
CA ARG A 505 -12.02 -8.73 -41.60
C ARG A 505 -10.70 -9.30 -41.08
N ALA A 506 -10.54 -10.62 -41.10
CA ALA A 506 -9.28 -11.29 -40.76
C ALA A 506 -8.26 -11.24 -41.91
N ALA A 507 -8.71 -11.35 -43.16
CA ALA A 507 -7.82 -11.37 -44.34
C ALA A 507 -7.07 -10.05 -44.55
N LEU A 508 -7.75 -8.91 -44.38
CA LEU A 508 -7.15 -7.57 -44.55
C LEU A 508 -6.08 -7.25 -43.49
N LEU A 509 -6.07 -7.92 -42.34
CA LEU A 509 -5.04 -7.72 -41.31
C LEU A 509 -3.72 -8.44 -41.63
N LEU A 510 -3.74 -9.43 -42.54
CA LEU A 510 -2.57 -10.23 -42.91
C LEU A 510 -1.78 -9.68 -44.11
N GLN A 511 -2.27 -8.64 -44.79
CA GLN A 511 -1.62 -8.05 -45.97
C GLN A 511 -0.50 -7.05 -45.62
N GLY A 512 -0.18 -6.84 -44.34
CA GLY A 512 0.85 -5.90 -43.90
C GLY A 512 2.29 -6.45 -43.82
N ILE A 513 2.48 -7.78 -43.83
CA ILE A 513 3.80 -8.40 -43.56
C ILE A 513 4.08 -9.58 -44.51
N ARG A 514 4.33 -9.29 -45.80
CA ARG A 514 5.06 -10.24 -46.67
C ARG A 514 5.78 -9.54 -47.82
N GLY A 515 7.09 -9.41 -47.71
CA GLY A 515 7.97 -8.91 -48.78
C GLY A 515 9.42 -8.78 -48.29
N GLY A 516 10.34 -9.50 -48.93
CA GLY A 516 11.78 -9.47 -48.61
C GLY A 516 12.32 -10.74 -47.95
N VAL A 517 12.87 -11.63 -48.77
CA VAL A 517 13.87 -12.66 -48.40
C VAL A 517 14.88 -12.67 -49.54
N ASP A 518 16.18 -12.54 -49.24
CA ASP A 518 17.31 -13.20 -49.90
C ASP A 518 18.68 -12.61 -49.51
N SER A 519 19.75 -13.38 -49.75
CA SER A 519 21.17 -12.97 -49.88
C SER A 519 21.98 -12.58 -48.63
N ILE A 520 22.49 -13.66 -48.03
CA ILE A 520 23.75 -13.91 -47.30
C ILE A 520 24.97 -12.96 -47.52
N SER A 521 25.76 -12.80 -46.44
CA SER A 521 27.20 -12.41 -46.33
C SER A 521 27.67 -10.97 -46.56
N ASP A 522 28.78 -10.66 -45.88
CA ASP A 522 29.72 -9.53 -46.00
C ASP A 522 29.19 -8.09 -45.92
N GLU A 523 29.34 -7.48 -44.74
CA GLU A 523 30.35 -6.41 -44.55
C GLU A 523 30.55 -6.07 -43.06
N MET A 524 31.79 -6.21 -42.55
CA MET A 524 32.15 -5.94 -41.15
C MET A 524 32.53 -4.46 -40.90
N GLU A 525 32.05 -3.50 -41.72
CA GLU A 525 32.60 -2.12 -41.68
C GLU A 525 31.60 -0.95 -41.87
N SER A 526 30.36 -1.04 -41.36
CA SER A 526 29.38 0.07 -41.47
C SER A 526 28.58 0.46 -40.21
N SER A 527 28.62 -0.32 -39.12
CA SER A 527 27.73 -0.13 -37.96
C SER A 527 27.92 1.20 -37.19
N THR A 528 29.14 1.74 -37.18
CA THR A 528 29.53 2.93 -36.38
C THR A 528 28.92 4.27 -36.84
N ARG A 529 27.99 4.28 -37.81
CA ARG A 529 27.48 5.52 -38.43
C ARG A 529 25.97 5.72 -38.48
N ARG A 530 25.14 4.88 -37.82
CA ARG A 530 23.67 5.06 -37.79
C ARG A 530 22.98 5.11 -36.41
N GLU A 531 23.65 4.78 -35.32
CA GLU A 531 23.08 4.84 -33.94
C GLU A 531 23.09 6.26 -33.31
N SER A 532 23.20 7.32 -34.12
CA SER A 532 23.42 8.70 -33.65
C SER A 532 22.21 9.63 -33.81
N VAL A 533 21.07 9.15 -34.31
CA VAL A 533 19.91 10.02 -34.64
C VAL A 533 18.56 9.43 -34.19
N ARG A 534 18.26 9.39 -32.87
CA ARG A 534 16.85 9.39 -32.36
C ARG A 534 16.57 9.64 -30.85
N ARG A 535 17.34 10.45 -30.14
CA ARG A 535 16.96 11.18 -28.88
C ARG A 535 18.01 12.27 -28.56
N PRO A 536 17.72 13.34 -27.78
CA PRO A 536 16.52 13.62 -26.99
C PRO A 536 15.93 15.04 -27.19
N ARG A 537 14.71 15.17 -27.74
CA ARG A 537 14.09 16.50 -28.02
C ARG A 537 13.42 17.19 -26.80
N ARG A 538 13.99 17.03 -25.60
CA ARG A 538 13.48 17.59 -24.31
C ARG A 538 14.56 18.11 -23.33
N ARG A 539 15.82 18.28 -23.75
CA ARG A 539 16.86 18.97 -22.93
C ARG A 539 17.20 20.40 -23.43
N ASP A 540 17.15 20.64 -24.74
CA ASP A 540 17.63 21.89 -25.36
C ASP A 540 16.86 23.18 -25.03
N THR A 541 15.68 23.08 -24.38
CA THR A 541 14.88 24.24 -24.00
C THR A 541 15.41 24.92 -22.73
N MET A 542 15.70 24.16 -21.68
CA MET A 542 16.13 24.73 -20.39
C MET A 542 17.53 25.36 -20.44
N ASP A 543 18.43 24.83 -21.27
CA ASP A 543 19.76 25.42 -21.49
C ASP A 543 19.72 26.70 -22.35
N ARG A 544 18.71 26.85 -23.21
CA ARG A 544 18.50 28.10 -23.96
C ARG A 544 17.99 29.22 -23.05
N ASP A 545 16.97 28.96 -22.23
CA ASP A 545 16.44 29.97 -21.30
C ASP A 545 17.49 30.39 -20.25
N SER A 546 18.29 29.44 -19.76
CA SER A 546 19.41 29.72 -18.85
C SER A 546 20.47 30.64 -19.48
N LYS A 547 20.82 30.43 -20.75
CA LYS A 547 21.78 31.27 -21.50
C LYS A 547 21.20 32.65 -21.86
N ILE A 548 19.90 32.73 -22.14
CA ILE A 548 19.20 34.01 -22.39
C ILE A 548 19.11 34.83 -21.09
N ARG A 549 18.89 34.20 -19.93
CA ARG A 549 18.91 34.90 -18.63
C ARG A 549 20.30 35.45 -18.28
N ARG A 550 21.38 34.69 -18.48
CA ARG A 550 22.76 35.18 -18.23
C ARG A 550 23.12 36.40 -19.10
N ARG A 551 22.82 36.36 -20.40
CA ARG A 551 23.03 37.51 -21.29
C ARG A 551 22.19 38.74 -20.92
N ARG A 552 21.01 38.55 -20.32
CA ARG A 552 20.20 39.67 -19.79
C ARG A 552 20.79 40.27 -18.51
N THR A 553 21.45 39.51 -17.66
CA THR A 553 22.17 40.07 -16.49
C THR A 553 23.47 40.77 -16.89
N GLU A 554 24.25 40.19 -17.80
CA GLU A 554 25.52 40.77 -18.29
C GLU A 554 25.31 42.15 -18.94
N ASN A 555 24.28 42.28 -19.80
CA ASN A 555 23.92 43.56 -20.43
C ASN A 555 23.42 44.64 -19.45
N VAL A 556 22.92 44.26 -18.26
CA VAL A 556 22.48 45.23 -17.24
C VAL A 556 23.68 45.76 -16.47
N SER A 557 24.62 44.89 -16.08
CA SER A 557 25.89 45.32 -15.47
C SER A 557 26.74 46.23 -16.38
N SER A 558 26.69 46.05 -17.71
CA SER A 558 27.40 46.92 -18.66
C SER A 558 26.75 48.28 -18.91
N MET A 559 25.58 48.56 -18.30
CA MET A 559 24.88 49.86 -18.43
C MET A 559 24.92 50.70 -17.15
N SER A 560 25.34 50.15 -16.01
CA SER A 560 25.53 50.89 -14.76
C SER A 560 26.91 51.56 -14.63
N ASP A 561 27.87 51.20 -15.49
CA ASP A 561 29.31 51.53 -15.33
C ASP A 561 29.76 52.74 -16.20
N LYS A 562 28.83 53.68 -16.46
CA LYS A 562 29.07 54.89 -17.30
C LYS A 562 28.29 56.13 -16.81
N SER A 563 28.27 56.39 -15.51
CA SER A 563 27.65 57.61 -14.97
C SER A 563 28.24 58.10 -13.65
N GLU A 564 29.57 58.21 -13.56
CA GLU A 564 30.23 58.99 -12.51
C GLU A 564 31.34 59.85 -13.14
N VAL A 565 31.13 61.17 -13.16
CA VAL A 565 32.10 62.18 -13.59
C VAL A 565 32.31 63.10 -12.38
N ASN A 566 33.52 63.09 -11.85
CA ASN A 566 33.88 63.81 -10.62
C ASN A 566 34.18 65.30 -10.92
N PRO A 567 33.51 66.28 -10.27
CA PRO A 567 33.72 67.70 -10.56
C PRO A 567 34.34 68.48 -9.39
N GLU A 568 35.67 68.55 -9.35
CA GLU A 568 36.51 69.44 -8.52
C GLU A 568 37.96 69.25 -9.03
N GLU A 569 38.86 70.25 -9.14
CA GLU A 569 38.78 71.70 -8.89
C GLU A 569 39.94 72.36 -9.67
N ASP A 570 39.75 73.48 -10.40
CA ASP A 570 40.88 74.17 -11.09
C ASP A 570 40.58 75.65 -11.46
N VAL A 571 40.42 76.53 -10.46
CA VAL A 571 40.43 78.00 -10.66
C VAL A 571 41.09 78.75 -9.48
N LYS A 572 42.39 79.05 -9.66
CA LYS A 572 43.20 80.10 -8.97
C LYS A 572 43.53 79.95 -7.48
#